data_AF-A0A4R2RSI1-F1
#
_entry.id   AF-A0A4R2RSI1-F1
#
_cell.length_a   1.000
_cell.length_b   1.000
_cell.length_c   1.000
_cell.angle_alpha   90.00
_cell.angle_beta   90.00
_cell.angle_gamma   90.00
#
_symmetry.space_group_name_H-M   'P 1'
#
loop_
_entity.id
_entity.type
_entity.pdbx_description
1 polymer ?
#
loop_
_entity_poly.entity_id
_entity_poly.type
_entity_poly.pdbx_seq_one_letter_code
_entity_poly.pdbx_strand_id
1 'polypeptide(L)'
;MFGADRDGFGEPGWDMLLALAAWGPMTSVDLADKASGPNAETYIAWLVSRRLISRDGETICLADRGRAMLTGYLEHERIGDERRDG
;
A
#
# COMPACT_ATOMS: atom_id res chain seq x y z
N MET A 1 -11.46 3.81 -16.30
CA MET A 1 -11.54 2.41 -15.85
C MET A 1 -10.17 2.02 -15.30
N PHE A 2 -9.88 2.33 -14.03
CA PHE A 2 -8.59 2.01 -13.38
C PHE A 2 -8.74 0.83 -12.43
N GLY A 3 -9.38 -0.24 -12.92
CA GLY A 3 -9.37 -1.55 -12.26
C GLY A 3 -8.09 -2.35 -12.52
N ALA A 4 -7.24 -1.89 -13.44
CA ALA A 4 -6.06 -2.62 -13.94
C ALA A 4 -4.74 -2.32 -13.17
N ASP A 5 -4.71 -1.35 -12.25
CA ASP A 5 -3.53 -1.13 -11.38
C ASP A 5 -3.65 -1.85 -10.03
N ARG A 6 -4.80 -2.50 -9.77
CA ARG A 6 -4.94 -3.51 -8.69
C ARG A 6 -4.40 -4.89 -9.10
N ASP A 7 -3.85 -5.02 -10.31
CA ASP A 7 -3.25 -6.25 -10.84
C ASP A 7 -1.95 -6.59 -10.11
N GLY A 8 -2.13 -7.29 -8.99
CA GLY A 8 -1.06 -8.08 -8.43
C GLY A 8 -1.39 -8.72 -7.11
N PHE A 9 -2.22 -8.11 -6.25
CA PHE A 9 -2.52 -8.75 -4.96
C PHE A 9 -3.78 -8.29 -4.21
N GLY A 10 -4.53 -7.29 -4.67
CA GLY A 10 -5.80 -6.92 -4.04
C GLY A 10 -5.65 -6.19 -2.68
N GLU A 11 -6.69 -6.25 -1.85
CA GLU A 11 -6.85 -5.45 -0.62
C GLU A 11 -5.70 -5.58 0.41
N PRO A 12 -5.12 -6.76 0.69
CA PRO A 12 -4.15 -6.85 1.79
C PRO A 12 -2.84 -6.10 1.52
N GLY A 13 -2.43 -5.99 0.25
CA GLY A 13 -1.26 -5.18 -0.12
C GLY A 13 -1.54 -3.68 0.00
N TRP A 14 -2.80 -3.28 -0.18
CA TRP A 14 -3.23 -1.90 0.00
C TRP A 14 -3.26 -1.51 1.47
N ASP A 15 -3.78 -2.38 2.33
CA ASP A 15 -3.84 -2.17 3.78
C ASP A 15 -2.44 -1.97 4.37
N MET A 16 -1.46 -2.77 3.91
CA MET A 16 -0.06 -2.60 4.29
C MET A 16 0.51 -1.22 3.89
N LEU A 17 0.19 -0.74 2.70
CA LEU A 17 0.67 0.58 2.24
C LEU A 17 0.03 1.71 3.04
N LEU A 18 -1.28 1.62 3.30
CA LEU A 18 -2.01 2.56 4.14
C LEU A 18 -1.48 2.56 5.58
N ALA A 19 -1.16 1.38 6.13
CA ALA A 19 -0.57 1.23 7.45
C ALA A 19 0.77 1.95 7.57
N LEU A 20 1.67 1.75 6.60
CA LEU A 20 2.97 2.44 6.57
C LEU A 20 2.82 3.96 6.41
N ALA A 21 1.81 4.41 5.64
CA ALA A 21 1.53 5.84 5.49
C ALA A 21 0.95 6.48 6.76
N ALA A 22 0.12 5.74 7.50
CA ALA A 22 -0.54 6.23 8.71
C ALA A 22 0.35 6.19 9.96
N TRP A 23 1.13 5.12 10.11
CA TRP A 23 1.90 4.85 11.34
C TRP A 23 3.42 4.94 11.16
N GLY A 24 3.90 5.04 9.92
CA GLY A 24 5.31 5.12 9.62
C GLY A 24 6.00 3.76 9.51
N PRO A 25 7.34 3.74 9.53
CA PRO A 25 8.13 2.52 9.44
C PRO A 25 7.86 1.54 10.58
N MET A 26 7.78 0.24 10.26
CA MET A 26 7.47 -0.81 11.24
C MET A 26 8.12 -2.15 10.85
N THR A 27 8.11 -3.14 11.74
CA THR A 27 8.69 -4.45 11.43
C THR A 27 7.87 -5.22 10.40
N SER A 28 8.44 -6.27 9.80
CA SER A 28 7.68 -7.16 8.91
C SER A 28 6.53 -7.86 9.62
N VAL A 29 6.70 -8.17 10.90
CA VAL A 29 5.65 -8.76 11.75
C VAL A 29 4.52 -7.78 11.96
N ASP A 30 4.83 -6.56 12.41
CA ASP A 30 3.81 -5.53 12.63
C ASP A 30 3.06 -5.19 11.36
N LEU A 31 3.76 -5.15 10.22
CA LEU A 31 3.15 -4.89 8.92
C LEU A 31 2.27 -6.07 8.47
N ALA A 32 2.70 -7.30 8.74
CA ALA A 32 1.93 -8.49 8.43
C ALA A 32 0.60 -8.53 9.20
N ASP A 33 0.60 -8.09 10.46
CA ASP A 33 -0.61 -7.94 11.28
C ASP A 33 -1.61 -6.91 10.72
N LYS A 34 -1.17 -6.02 9.81
CA LYS A 34 -2.06 -5.05 9.13
C LYS A 34 -2.69 -5.60 7.85
N ALA A 35 -2.26 -6.77 7.38
CA ALA A 35 -2.78 -7.36 6.16
C ALA A 35 -4.13 -8.05 6.43
N SER A 36 -5.18 -7.70 5.69
CA SER A 36 -6.48 -8.35 5.80
C SER A 36 -6.55 -9.73 5.13
N GLY A 37 -5.53 -10.59 5.28
CA GLY A 37 -5.54 -11.91 4.63
C GLY A 37 -4.36 -12.83 4.92
N PRO A 38 -4.46 -14.11 4.52
CA PRO A 38 -3.37 -15.08 4.65
C PRO A 38 -2.19 -14.72 3.75
N ASN A 39 -0.98 -15.17 4.12
CA ASN A 39 0.26 -15.01 3.36
C ASN A 39 0.85 -13.58 3.30
N ALA A 40 0.74 -12.82 4.39
CA ALA A 40 1.32 -11.47 4.51
C ALA A 40 2.78 -11.35 4.01
N GLU A 41 3.65 -12.33 4.28
CA GLU A 41 5.02 -12.32 3.77
C GLU A 41 5.12 -12.32 2.24
N THR A 42 4.20 -13.00 1.54
CA THR A 42 4.11 -12.93 0.08
C THR A 42 3.73 -11.52 -0.38
N TYR A 43 2.88 -10.81 0.38
CA TYR A 43 2.48 -9.42 0.07
C TYR A 43 3.68 -8.51 0.22
N ILE A 44 4.44 -8.66 1.31
CA ILE A 44 5.64 -7.89 1.56
C ILE A 44 6.67 -8.14 0.44
N ALA A 45 6.94 -9.40 0.09
CA ALA A 45 7.88 -9.74 -0.98
C ALA A 45 7.47 -9.12 -2.33
N TRP A 46 6.18 -9.16 -2.65
CA TRP A 46 5.64 -8.54 -3.86
C TRP A 46 5.78 -7.00 -3.84
N LEU A 47 5.41 -6.35 -2.74
CA LEU A 47 5.52 -4.89 -2.57
C LEU A 47 6.98 -4.42 -2.70
N VAL A 48 7.93 -5.21 -2.15
CA VAL A 48 9.37 -4.99 -2.34
C VAL A 48 9.75 -5.14 -3.81
N SER A 49 9.30 -6.20 -4.49
CA SER A 49 9.60 -6.42 -5.91
C SER A 49 9.13 -5.29 -6.83
N ARG A 50 8.03 -4.62 -6.44
CA ARG A 50 7.45 -3.47 -7.13
C ARG A 50 8.07 -2.12 -6.71
N ARG A 51 9.00 -2.13 -5.76
CA ARG A 51 9.61 -0.93 -5.15
C ARG A 51 8.57 0.00 -4.50
N LEU A 52 7.49 -0.56 -3.96
CA LEU A 52 6.46 0.20 -3.24
C LEU A 52 6.82 0.37 -1.77
N ILE A 53 7.57 -0.59 -1.23
CA ILE A 53 8.19 -0.54 0.10
C ILE A 53 9.67 -0.90 -0.02
N SER A 54 10.46 -0.54 0.98
CA SER A 54 11.87 -0.91 1.12
C SER A 54 12.11 -1.56 2.48
N ARG A 55 13.12 -2.44 2.57
CA ARG A 55 13.60 -3.01 3.82
C ARG A 55 14.92 -2.34 4.21
N ASP A 56 14.99 -1.86 5.45
CA ASP A 56 16.20 -1.35 6.10
C ASP A 56 16.42 -2.16 7.39
N GLY A 57 17.26 -3.20 7.30
CA GLY A 57 17.36 -4.22 8.34
C GLY A 57 16.02 -4.92 8.58
N GLU A 58 15.53 -4.84 9.82
CA GLU A 58 14.23 -5.39 10.24
C GLU A 58 13.06 -4.43 10.01
N THR A 59 13.35 -3.19 9.62
CA THR A 59 12.33 -2.15 9.43
C THR A 59 11.89 -2.09 7.98
N ILE A 60 10.58 -2.00 7.78
CA ILE A 60 9.94 -1.78 6.49
C ILE A 60 9.50 -0.32 6.41
N CYS A 61 9.88 0.33 5.31
CA CYS A 61 9.54 1.72 5.02
C CYS A 61 8.72 1.82 3.73
N LEU A 62 7.86 2.82 3.65
CA LEU A 62 7.20 3.21 2.41
C LEU A 62 8.23 3.83 1.45
N ALA A 63 8.33 3.33 0.23
CA ALA A 63 9.22 3.89 -0.79
C ALA A 63 8.56 5.06 -1.52
N ASP A 64 9.35 5.91 -2.20
CA ASP A 64 8.84 7.06 -2.96
C ASP A 64 7.75 6.66 -3.97
N ARG A 65 7.93 5.54 -4.66
CA ARG A 65 6.93 5.02 -5.61
C ARG A 65 5.63 4.61 -4.91
N GLY A 66 5.72 3.97 -3.74
CA GLY A 66 4.55 3.60 -2.94
C GLY A 66 3.80 4.84 -2.44
N ARG A 67 4.54 5.87 -2.01
CA ARG A 67 3.98 7.17 -1.62
C ARG A 67 3.27 7.85 -2.79
N ALA A 68 3.91 7.95 -3.96
CA ALA A 68 3.31 8.57 -5.13
C ALA A 68 2.03 7.84 -5.57
N MET A 69 2.02 6.51 -5.49
CA MET A 69 0.85 5.69 -5.80
C MET A 69 -0.31 5.94 -4.82
N LEU A 70 -0.05 5.99 -3.51
CA LEU A 70 -1.05 6.31 -2.50
C LEU A 70 -1.61 7.73 -2.69
N THR A 71 -0.74 8.72 -2.91
CA THR A 71 -1.15 10.11 -3.14
C THR A 71 -2.05 10.20 -4.37
N GLY A 72 -1.65 9.63 -5.50
CA GLY A 72 -2.45 9.65 -6.72
C GLY A 72 -3.81 8.96 -6.55
N TYR A 73 -3.89 7.88 -5.77
CA TYR A 73 -5.16 7.22 -5.45
C TYR A 73 -6.07 8.11 -4.59
N LEU A 74 -5.55 8.67 -3.49
CA LEU A 74 -6.32 9.49 -2.56
C LEU A 74 -6.82 10.79 -3.21
N GLU A 75 -6.00 11.40 -4.07
CA GLU A 75 -6.41 12.57 -4.86
C GLU A 75 -7.52 12.22 -5.86
N HIS A 76 -7.44 11.06 -6.50
CA HIS A 76 -8.48 10.60 -7.42
C HIS A 76 -9.79 10.27 -6.70
N GLU A 77 -9.75 9.64 -5.52
CA GLU A 77 -10.95 9.38 -4.70
C GLU A 77 -11.61 10.70 -4.28
N ARG A 78 -10.82 11.69 -3.86
CA ARG A 78 -11.32 13.01 -3.49
C ARG A 78 -12.05 13.70 -4.65
N ILE A 79 -11.47 13.69 -5.84
CA ILE A 79 -12.07 14.31 -7.04
C ILE A 79 -13.31 13.51 -7.51
N GLY A 80 -13.30 12.19 -7.34
CA GLY A 80 -14.43 11.32 -7.66
C GLY A 80 -15.65 11.56 -6.77
N ASP A 81 -15.42 11.90 -5.51
CA ASP A 81 -16.47 12.27 -4.54
C ASP A 81 -17.10 13.62 -4.89
N GLU A 82 -16.29 14.63 -5.24
CA GLU A 82 -16.74 15.97 -5.65
C GLU A 82 -17.59 15.98 -6.94
N ARG A 83 -17.50 14.93 -7.77
CA ARG A 83 -18.29 14.76 -9.00
C ARG A 83 -19.64 14.06 -8.80
N ARG A 84 -19.91 13.51 -7.61
CA ARG A 84 -21.21 12.87 -7.28
C ARG A 84 -22.20 13.81 -6.60
N ASP A 85 -21.72 14.90 -6.03
CA ASP A 85 -22.52 15.93 -5.34
C ASP A 85 -22.73 17.21 -6.17
N GLY A 86 -22.28 17.25 -7.43
CA GLY A 86 -22.35 18.41 -8.34
C GLY A 86 -23.34 18.27 -9.48
#